data_AF-A0A7U2ZP92-F1
#
_entry.id   AF-A0A7U2ZP92-F1
#
_cell.length_a   1.000
_cell.length_b   1.000
_cell.length_c   1.000
_cell.angle_alpha   90.00
_cell.angle_beta   90.00
_cell.angle_gamma   90.00
#
_symmetry.space_group_name_H-M   'P 1'
#
loop_
_entity.id
_entity.type
_entity.pdbx_description
1 polymer ?
#
loop_
_entity_poly.entity_id
_entity_poly.type
_entity_poly.pdbx_seq_one_letter_code
_entity_poly.pdbx_strand_id
1 'polypeptide(L)'
;MPLPERLQPAKVNRQKLKQLADMAEEILAQIDNGAKEEDAGLKMLINDWNSQVINPYAFSDFRDFSSWTSAKDFTRMAFNQEKYVADLSWDELIQIIQFVCQAEGKESEQSYALGLLEKNFDANPSDLIYWPNEWFQDKDMLHVDLTPEEIAGYLMAKSGRRLSDAPQIELKYPIPSNI
;
A
#
# COMPACT_ATOMS: atom_id res chain seq x y z
N MET A 1 16.45 3.94 -1.24
CA MET A 1 17.04 2.56 -1.31
C MET A 1 15.98 1.58 -1.81
N PRO A 2 16.30 0.50 -2.57
CA PRO A 2 15.29 -0.46 -3.03
C PRO A 2 14.78 -1.36 -1.91
N LEU A 3 13.58 -1.94 -2.10
CA LEU A 3 13.07 -2.98 -1.19
C LEU A 3 14.00 -4.22 -1.18
N PRO A 4 14.16 -4.88 -0.02
CA PRO A 4 14.90 -6.14 0.09
C PRO A 4 14.41 -7.18 -0.92
N GLU A 5 15.30 -7.96 -1.52
CA GLU A 5 14.98 -8.86 -2.65
C GLU A 5 13.81 -9.81 -2.34
N ARG A 6 13.80 -10.43 -1.15
CA ARG A 6 12.73 -11.33 -0.72
C ARG A 6 11.40 -10.63 -0.45
N LEU A 7 11.43 -9.31 -0.26
CA LEU A 7 10.28 -8.45 -0.01
C LEU A 7 9.89 -7.68 -1.27
N GLN A 8 10.38 -8.02 -2.45
CA GLN A 8 9.89 -7.40 -3.68
C GLN A 8 8.53 -7.99 -4.09
N PRO A 9 7.67 -7.19 -4.75
CA PRO A 9 6.41 -7.69 -5.27
C PRO A 9 6.63 -8.79 -6.31
N ALA A 10 5.67 -9.71 -6.42
CA ALA A 10 5.74 -10.81 -7.37
C ALA A 10 5.86 -10.30 -8.82
N LYS A 11 6.74 -10.92 -9.61
CA LYS A 11 6.89 -10.58 -11.02
C LYS A 11 5.66 -11.03 -11.81
N VAL A 12 4.91 -10.07 -12.33
CA VAL A 12 3.79 -10.32 -13.25
C VAL A 12 4.31 -10.45 -14.68
N ASN A 13 3.77 -11.39 -15.45
CA ASN A 13 4.07 -11.53 -16.86
C ASN A 13 3.72 -10.23 -17.61
N ARG A 14 4.67 -9.70 -18.40
CA ARG A 14 4.53 -8.40 -19.09
C ARG A 14 3.38 -8.37 -20.09
N GLN A 15 3.12 -9.46 -20.80
CA GLN A 15 2.03 -9.56 -21.77
C GLN A 15 0.68 -9.56 -21.05
N LYS A 16 0.55 -10.34 -19.96
CA LYS A 16 -0.66 -10.35 -19.13
C LYS A 16 -0.93 -8.98 -18.53
N LEU A 17 0.12 -8.32 -18.00
CA LEU A 17 0.00 -6.98 -17.43
C LEU A 17 -0.47 -5.96 -18.48
N LYS A 18 0.08 -6.02 -19.71
CA LYS A 18 -0.37 -5.15 -20.79
C LYS A 18 -1.83 -5.39 -21.14
N GLN A 19 -2.22 -6.65 -21.35
CA GLN A 19 -3.60 -7.01 -21.70
C GLN A 19 -4.60 -6.49 -20.66
N LEU A 20 -4.32 -6.68 -19.37
CA LEU A 20 -5.20 -6.23 -18.30
C LEU A 20 -5.19 -4.71 -18.12
N ALA A 21 -4.06 -4.04 -18.38
CA ALA A 21 -4.00 -2.58 -18.39
C ALA A 21 -4.85 -2.00 -19.54
N ASP A 22 -4.74 -2.57 -20.74
CA ASP A 22 -5.55 -2.18 -21.90
C ASP A 22 -7.05 -2.38 -21.61
N MET A 23 -7.42 -3.49 -20.94
CA MET A 23 -8.80 -3.72 -20.48
C MET A 23 -9.27 -2.71 -19.41
N ALA A 24 -8.40 -2.31 -18.47
CA ALA A 24 -8.75 -1.29 -17.47
C ALA A 24 -9.00 0.08 -18.11
N GLU A 25 -8.24 0.44 -19.15
CA GLU A 25 -8.49 1.65 -19.94
C GLU A 25 -9.81 1.57 -20.71
N GLU A 26 -10.16 0.40 -21.27
CA GLU A 26 -11.46 0.19 -21.92
C GLU A 26 -12.63 0.35 -20.95
N ILE A 27 -12.53 -0.23 -19.74
CA ILE A 27 -13.54 -0.09 -18.69
C ILE A 27 -13.71 1.39 -18.33
N LEU A 28 -12.62 2.12 -18.07
CA LEU A 28 -12.67 3.55 -17.78
C LEU A 28 -13.31 4.34 -18.93
N ALA A 29 -12.93 4.06 -20.18
CA ALA A 29 -13.49 4.74 -21.34
C ALA A 29 -15.02 4.51 -21.46
N GLN A 30 -15.53 3.33 -21.11
CA GLN A 30 -16.97 3.10 -21.09
C GLN A 30 -17.66 3.91 -19.99
N ILE A 31 -17.05 3.99 -18.80
CA ILE A 31 -17.55 4.81 -17.69
C ILE A 31 -17.59 6.29 -18.08
N ASP A 32 -16.52 6.81 -18.68
CA ASP A 32 -16.42 8.20 -19.15
C ASP A 32 -17.46 8.52 -20.24
N ASN A 33 -17.85 7.53 -21.04
CA ASN A 33 -18.92 7.63 -22.02
C ASN A 33 -20.33 7.45 -21.44
N GLY A 34 -20.45 7.36 -20.11
CA GLY A 34 -21.73 7.36 -19.40
C GLY A 34 -22.27 5.98 -19.02
N ALA A 35 -21.48 4.91 -19.18
CA ALA A 35 -21.85 3.60 -18.63
C ALA A 35 -21.91 3.68 -17.11
N LYS A 36 -22.99 3.16 -16.54
CA LYS A 36 -23.23 3.16 -15.09
C LYS A 36 -22.83 1.82 -14.49
N GLU A 37 -22.67 1.80 -13.17
CA GLU A 37 -22.35 0.57 -12.43
C GLU A 37 -23.35 -0.56 -12.73
N GLU A 38 -24.61 -0.26 -13.02
CA GLU A 38 -25.63 -1.28 -13.32
C GLU A 38 -25.55 -1.86 -14.74
N ASP A 39 -24.75 -1.27 -15.63
CA ASP A 39 -24.62 -1.73 -17.02
C ASP A 39 -24.10 -3.17 -17.08
N ALA A 40 -24.86 -4.04 -17.75
CA ALA A 40 -24.56 -5.46 -17.79
C ALA A 40 -23.25 -5.77 -18.54
N GLY A 41 -22.96 -5.03 -19.62
CA GLY A 41 -21.73 -5.21 -20.39
C GLY A 41 -20.51 -4.78 -19.59
N LEU A 42 -20.60 -3.63 -18.93
CA LEU A 42 -19.53 -3.14 -18.06
C LEU A 42 -19.26 -4.07 -16.88
N LYS A 43 -20.32 -4.59 -16.23
CA LYS A 43 -20.20 -5.58 -15.15
C LYS A 43 -19.46 -6.84 -15.60
N MET A 44 -19.76 -7.34 -16.81
CA MET A 44 -19.04 -8.50 -17.35
C MET A 44 -17.56 -8.18 -17.56
N LEU A 45 -17.21 -7.02 -18.12
CA LEU A 45 -15.82 -6.62 -18.32
C LEU A 45 -15.05 -6.48 -17.00
N ILE A 46 -15.65 -5.86 -15.99
CA ILE A 46 -15.05 -5.75 -14.64
C ILE A 46 -14.88 -7.15 -14.03
N ASN A 47 -15.87 -8.03 -14.14
CA ASN A 47 -15.76 -9.40 -13.63
C ASN A 47 -14.68 -10.22 -14.36
N ASP A 48 -14.59 -10.09 -15.69
CA ASP A 48 -13.58 -10.75 -16.50
C ASP A 48 -12.18 -10.27 -16.13
N TRP A 49 -12.01 -8.97 -15.88
CA TRP A 49 -10.76 -8.42 -15.38
C TRP A 49 -10.44 -8.94 -13.97
N ASN A 50 -11.40 -8.85 -13.05
CA ASN A 50 -11.25 -9.26 -11.64
C ASN A 50 -10.93 -10.76 -11.48
N SER A 51 -11.46 -11.60 -12.36
CA SER A 51 -11.17 -13.04 -12.36
C SER A 51 -9.70 -13.39 -12.65
N GLN A 52 -8.91 -12.44 -13.16
CA GLN A 52 -7.54 -12.67 -13.60
C GLN A 52 -6.48 -12.09 -12.65
N VAL A 53 -6.90 -11.34 -11.62
CA VAL A 53 -6.03 -10.70 -10.63
C VAL A 53 -6.18 -11.36 -9.27
N ILE A 54 -5.39 -10.93 -8.28
CA ILE A 54 -5.43 -11.48 -6.92
C ILE A 54 -6.37 -10.65 -6.04
N ASN A 55 -6.26 -9.33 -6.14
CA ASN A 55 -7.11 -8.39 -5.41
C ASN A 55 -8.10 -7.77 -6.41
N PRO A 56 -9.38 -8.17 -6.37
CA PRO A 56 -10.39 -7.60 -7.25
C PRO A 56 -10.73 -6.17 -6.83
N TYR A 57 -11.16 -5.38 -7.79
CA TYR A 57 -11.54 -3.98 -7.61
C TYR A 57 -13.02 -3.74 -7.89
N ALA A 58 -13.57 -2.72 -7.24
CA ALA A 58 -14.94 -2.25 -7.43
C ALA A 58 -15.04 -1.25 -8.59
N PHE A 59 -16.27 -0.96 -9.02
CA PHE A 59 -16.54 0.04 -10.06
C PHE A 59 -15.88 1.39 -9.80
N SER A 60 -15.94 1.87 -8.55
CA SER A 60 -15.32 3.15 -8.15
C SER A 60 -13.81 3.17 -8.40
N ASP A 61 -13.12 2.05 -8.19
CA ASP A 61 -11.68 1.98 -8.39
C ASP A 61 -11.34 2.15 -9.87
N PHE A 62 -12.10 1.50 -10.77
CA PHE A 62 -11.94 1.67 -12.22
C PHE A 62 -12.28 3.08 -12.69
N ARG A 63 -13.29 3.72 -12.08
CA ARG A 63 -13.65 5.11 -12.38
C ARG A 63 -12.55 6.09 -11.96
N ASP A 64 -11.95 5.86 -10.79
CA ASP A 64 -11.14 6.88 -10.12
C ASP A 64 -9.63 6.70 -10.31
N PHE A 65 -9.14 5.53 -10.75
CA PHE A 65 -7.69 5.26 -10.79
C PHE A 65 -6.90 6.29 -11.60
N SER A 66 -7.47 6.82 -12.68
CA SER A 66 -6.78 7.78 -13.56
C SER A 66 -6.47 9.12 -12.88
N SER A 67 -7.10 9.40 -11.72
CA SER A 67 -6.84 10.60 -10.93
C SER A 67 -5.54 10.53 -10.12
N TRP A 68 -4.99 9.33 -9.88
CA TRP A 68 -3.82 9.13 -9.02
C TRP A 68 -2.79 8.12 -9.54
N THR A 69 -3.11 7.31 -10.55
CA THR A 69 -2.18 6.33 -11.11
C THR A 69 -2.43 6.03 -12.59
N SER A 70 -1.52 5.26 -13.19
CA SER A 70 -1.69 4.73 -14.53
C SER A 70 -2.44 3.40 -14.52
N ALA A 71 -3.13 3.05 -15.61
CA ALA A 71 -3.79 1.74 -15.75
C ALA A 71 -2.82 0.57 -15.55
N LYS A 72 -1.55 0.76 -15.94
CA LYS A 72 -0.48 -0.23 -15.76
C LYS A 72 -0.11 -0.44 -14.30
N ASP A 73 0.00 0.64 -13.51
CA ASP A 73 0.33 0.53 -12.09
C ASP A 73 -0.88 0.09 -11.27
N PHE A 74 -2.08 0.61 -11.57
CA PHE A 74 -3.35 0.09 -11.07
C PHE A 74 -3.47 -1.42 -11.25
N THR A 75 -3.20 -1.92 -12.48
CA THR A 75 -3.23 -3.36 -12.75
C THR A 75 -2.14 -4.10 -11.99
N ARG A 76 -0.93 -3.53 -11.86
CA ARG A 76 0.15 -4.18 -11.09
C ARG A 76 -0.23 -4.32 -9.62
N MET A 77 -0.86 -3.32 -9.02
CA MET A 77 -1.32 -3.34 -7.63
C MET A 77 -2.34 -4.47 -7.37
N ALA A 78 -3.21 -4.78 -8.33
CA ALA A 78 -4.14 -5.89 -8.22
C ALA A 78 -3.47 -7.29 -8.16
N PHE A 79 -2.18 -7.38 -8.48
CA PHE A 79 -1.38 -8.60 -8.34
C PHE A 79 -0.54 -8.64 -7.06
N ASN A 80 -0.57 -7.58 -6.25
CA ASN A 80 0.18 -7.54 -5.03
C ASN A 80 -0.25 -8.65 -4.06
N GLN A 81 0.73 -9.24 -3.40
CA GLN A 81 0.50 -10.21 -2.33
C GLN A 81 1.34 -9.80 -1.13
N GLU A 82 0.90 -8.76 -0.44
CA GLU A 82 1.50 -8.36 0.82
C GLU A 82 1.31 -9.47 1.84
N LYS A 83 2.39 -9.87 2.50
CA LYS A 83 2.41 -11.01 3.41
C LYS A 83 2.94 -10.61 4.76
N TYR A 84 2.41 -11.26 5.78
CA TYR A 84 3.05 -11.31 7.09
C TYR A 84 4.37 -12.10 6.97
N VAL A 85 5.46 -11.49 7.41
CA VAL A 85 6.81 -12.07 7.36
C VAL A 85 7.24 -12.35 8.79
N ALA A 86 7.11 -13.59 9.27
CA ALA A 86 7.33 -13.92 10.68
C ALA A 86 8.74 -13.57 11.18
N ASP A 87 9.74 -13.72 10.32
CA ASP A 87 11.16 -13.45 10.56
C ASP A 87 11.61 -12.11 9.95
N LEU A 88 10.72 -11.11 9.87
CA LEU A 88 11.09 -9.77 9.43
C LEU A 88 12.19 -9.23 10.35
N SER A 89 13.34 -8.88 9.78
CA SER A 89 14.43 -8.29 10.54
C SER A 89 14.22 -6.79 10.74
N TRP A 90 14.92 -6.24 11.74
CA TRP A 90 14.95 -4.81 12.00
C TRP A 90 15.41 -4.03 10.77
N ASP A 91 16.52 -4.44 10.15
CA ASP A 91 17.09 -3.75 8.99
C ASP A 91 16.15 -3.77 7.77
N GLU A 92 15.36 -4.83 7.59
CA GLU A 92 14.36 -4.89 6.53
C GLU A 92 13.19 -3.97 6.81
N LEU A 93 12.70 -3.90 8.05
CA LEU A 93 11.66 -2.95 8.44
C LEU A 93 12.10 -1.51 8.14
N ILE A 94 13.33 -1.15 8.52
CA ILE A 94 13.90 0.18 8.23
C ILE A 94 13.97 0.44 6.73
N GLN A 95 14.40 -0.53 5.93
CA GLN A 95 14.43 -0.39 4.47
C GLN A 95 13.05 -0.18 3.86
N ILE A 96 12.01 -0.87 4.34
CA ILE A 96 10.62 -0.65 3.87
C ILE A 96 10.16 0.76 4.20
N ILE A 97 10.36 1.22 5.44
CA ILE A 97 9.95 2.56 5.88
C ILE A 97 10.70 3.63 5.09
N GLN A 98 12.02 3.48 4.92
CA GLN A 98 12.81 4.41 4.11
C GLN A 98 12.35 4.45 2.66
N PHE A 99 12.02 3.30 2.05
CA PHE A 99 11.48 3.23 0.70
C PHE A 99 10.20 4.06 0.56
N VAL A 100 9.29 3.96 1.54
CA VAL A 100 8.03 4.73 1.56
C VAL A 100 8.29 6.22 1.80
N CYS A 101 9.03 6.58 2.86
CA CYS A 101 9.29 7.98 3.23
C CYS A 101 10.09 8.74 2.16
N GLN A 102 10.92 8.07 1.37
CA GLN A 102 11.70 8.68 0.29
C GLN A 102 10.97 8.68 -1.07
N ALA A 103 9.74 8.18 -1.13
CA ALA A 103 8.95 8.06 -2.36
C ALA A 103 9.71 7.35 -3.51
N GLU A 104 10.45 6.29 -3.18
CA GLU A 104 11.28 5.53 -4.11
C GLU A 104 10.46 4.61 -5.03
N GLY A 105 10.92 4.39 -6.27
CA GLY A 105 10.24 3.47 -7.19
C GLY A 105 8.93 4.00 -7.77
N LYS A 106 8.03 3.09 -8.18
CA LYS A 106 6.74 3.43 -8.81
C LYS A 106 5.59 3.37 -7.81
N GLU A 107 4.46 3.98 -8.17
CA GLU A 107 3.23 3.96 -7.36
C GLU A 107 2.81 2.56 -6.91
N SER A 108 2.92 1.58 -7.81
CA SER A 108 2.61 0.18 -7.50
C SER A 108 3.57 -0.47 -6.49
N GLU A 109 4.83 -0.02 -6.46
CA GLU A 109 5.83 -0.47 -5.49
C GLU A 109 5.66 0.25 -4.15
N GLN A 110 5.31 1.53 -4.16
CA GLN A 110 4.95 2.32 -2.98
C GLN A 110 3.74 1.73 -2.26
N SER A 111 2.65 1.48 -3.00
CA SER A 111 1.46 0.83 -2.46
C SER A 111 1.76 -0.55 -1.87
N TYR A 112 2.60 -1.34 -2.55
CA TYR A 112 3.02 -2.65 -2.03
C TYR A 112 3.84 -2.54 -0.74
N ALA A 113 4.79 -1.60 -0.67
CA ALA A 113 5.62 -1.36 0.51
C ALA A 113 4.77 -0.92 1.71
N LEU A 114 3.79 -0.04 1.48
CA LEU A 114 2.84 0.38 2.51
C LEU A 114 1.97 -0.79 3.00
N GLY A 115 1.43 -1.59 2.07
CA GLY A 115 0.66 -2.78 2.42
C GLY A 115 1.50 -3.84 3.16
N LEU A 116 2.82 -3.93 2.91
CA LEU A 116 3.71 -4.76 3.72
C LEU A 116 3.73 -4.27 5.18
N LEU A 117 3.81 -2.96 5.43
CA LEU A 117 3.74 -2.42 6.78
C LEU A 117 2.39 -2.77 7.43
N GLU A 118 1.28 -2.57 6.71
CA GLU A 118 -0.07 -2.86 7.22
C GLU A 118 -0.29 -4.33 7.54
N LYS A 119 0.22 -5.25 6.72
CA LYS A 119 0.14 -6.70 7.00
C LYS A 119 1.03 -7.14 8.15
N ASN A 120 2.09 -6.40 8.43
CA ASN A 120 3.07 -6.77 9.45
C ASN A 120 2.82 -6.08 10.80
N PHE A 121 2.13 -4.94 10.83
CA PHE A 121 1.88 -4.13 12.02
C PHE A 121 0.46 -3.58 12.01
N ASP A 122 -0.38 -4.06 12.94
CA ASP A 122 -1.71 -3.51 13.21
C ASP A 122 -1.60 -2.16 13.94
N ALA A 123 -1.21 -1.12 13.20
CA ALA A 123 -0.78 0.16 13.75
C ALA A 123 -1.00 1.35 12.79
N ASN A 124 -1.87 1.23 11.78
CA ASN A 124 -2.12 2.27 10.76
C ASN A 124 -0.85 2.99 10.24
N PRO A 125 0.08 2.28 9.57
CA PRO A 125 1.33 2.87 9.09
C PRO A 125 1.15 4.07 8.15
N SER A 126 0.11 4.05 7.31
CA SER A 126 -0.22 5.15 6.41
C SER A 126 -0.44 6.46 7.18
N ASP A 127 -1.27 6.43 8.23
CA ASP A 127 -1.54 7.62 9.04
C ASP A 127 -0.27 8.07 9.77
N LEU A 128 0.52 7.15 10.32
CA LEU A 128 1.76 7.52 11.01
C LEU A 128 2.75 8.25 10.09
N ILE A 129 2.84 7.83 8.83
CA ILE A 129 3.81 8.36 7.86
C ILE A 129 3.31 9.67 7.23
N TYR A 130 2.04 9.74 6.82
CA TYR A 130 1.51 10.85 6.04
C TYR A 130 0.68 11.85 6.86
N TRP A 131 0.07 11.41 7.96
CA TRP A 131 -0.83 12.19 8.80
C TRP A 131 -0.54 11.98 10.29
N PRO A 132 0.71 12.21 10.74
CA PRO A 132 1.10 11.90 12.11
C PRO A 132 0.23 12.60 13.16
N ASN A 133 -0.33 13.77 12.87
CA ASN A 133 -1.33 14.41 13.73
C ASN A 133 -2.57 13.54 14.00
N GLU A 134 -3.09 12.87 12.97
CA GLU A 134 -4.24 11.97 13.12
C GLU A 134 -3.83 10.70 13.85
N TRP A 135 -2.65 10.16 13.53
CA TRP A 135 -2.12 8.97 14.22
C TRP A 135 -1.91 9.22 15.70
N PHE A 136 -1.24 10.33 16.08
CA PHE A 136 -0.99 10.72 17.46
C PHE A 136 -2.21 11.33 18.17
N GLN A 137 -3.28 11.63 17.42
CA GLN A 137 -4.45 12.39 17.90
C GLN A 137 -4.09 13.76 18.50
N ASP A 138 -3.09 14.40 17.89
CA ASP A 138 -2.57 15.70 18.29
C ASP A 138 -2.39 16.59 17.06
N LYS A 139 -3.18 17.67 16.99
CA LYS A 139 -3.19 18.60 15.85
C LYS A 139 -1.85 19.30 15.61
N ASP A 140 -1.04 19.43 16.66
CA ASP A 140 0.26 20.10 16.57
C ASP A 140 1.35 19.19 16.00
N MET A 141 1.06 17.90 15.78
CA MET A 141 2.01 16.90 15.28
C MET A 141 2.00 16.70 13.76
N LEU A 142 1.31 17.54 12.98
CA LEU A 142 1.24 17.36 11.50
C LEU A 142 2.62 17.41 10.83
N HIS A 143 3.55 18.18 11.40
CA HIS A 143 4.91 18.37 10.87
C HIS A 143 5.99 17.74 11.74
N VAL A 144 5.63 16.75 12.57
CA VAL A 144 6.62 16.01 13.35
C VAL A 144 7.54 15.25 12.41
N ASP A 145 8.85 15.42 12.59
CA ASP A 145 9.87 14.73 11.81
C ASP A 145 10.31 13.49 12.57
N LEU A 146 9.75 12.33 12.17
CA LEU A 146 10.12 11.04 12.72
C LEU A 146 11.14 10.37 11.80
N THR A 147 12.21 9.88 12.42
CA THR A 147 13.16 8.98 11.74
C THR A 147 12.50 7.64 11.41
N PRO A 148 13.02 6.90 10.41
CA PRO A 148 12.55 5.55 10.12
C PRO A 148 12.56 4.61 11.33
N GLU A 149 13.55 4.76 12.21
CA GLU A 149 13.68 4.01 13.46
C GLU A 149 12.57 4.35 14.46
N GLU A 150 12.21 5.63 14.58
CA GLU A 150 11.09 6.06 15.42
C GLU A 150 9.76 5.55 14.88
N ILE A 151 9.52 5.65 13.56
CA ILE A 151 8.34 5.09 12.91
C ILE A 151 8.25 3.59 13.20
N ALA A 152 9.33 2.84 12.99
CA ALA A 152 9.40 1.41 13.29
C ALA A 152 9.09 1.12 14.78
N GLY A 153 9.63 1.91 15.69
CA GLY A 153 9.35 1.83 17.12
C GLY A 153 7.86 2.00 17.44
N TYR A 154 7.22 3.02 16.85
CA TYR A 154 5.78 3.27 17.01
C TYR A 154 4.93 2.14 16.44
N LEU A 155 5.26 1.64 15.25
CA LEU A 155 4.56 0.51 14.63
C LEU A 155 4.63 -0.76 15.49
N MET A 156 5.81 -1.11 15.99
CA MET A 156 6.00 -2.25 16.88
C MET A 156 5.23 -2.08 18.20
N ALA A 157 5.34 -0.91 18.82
CA ALA A 157 4.73 -0.67 20.11
C ALA A 157 3.19 -0.61 20.04
N LYS A 158 2.63 -0.03 18.98
CA LYS A 158 1.18 0.06 18.76
C LYS A 158 0.56 -1.30 18.40
N SER A 159 1.22 -2.06 17.53
CA SER A 159 0.74 -3.39 17.10
C SER A 159 1.00 -4.50 18.12
N GLY A 160 1.85 -4.26 19.13
CA GLY A 160 2.32 -5.27 20.08
C GLY A 160 3.33 -6.27 19.48
N ARG A 161 3.68 -6.14 18.20
CA ARG A 161 4.67 -6.99 17.55
C ARG A 161 6.09 -6.57 17.91
N ARG A 162 6.93 -7.54 18.28
CA ARG A 162 8.36 -7.33 18.52
C ARG A 162 9.20 -8.12 17.52
N LEU A 163 10.20 -7.48 16.92
CA LEU A 163 11.23 -8.15 16.14
C LEU A 163 12.39 -8.54 17.07
N SER A 164 12.96 -9.72 16.88
CA SER A 164 13.95 -10.28 17.82
C SER A 164 15.28 -9.55 17.84
N ASP A 165 15.61 -8.88 16.74
CA ASP A 165 16.85 -8.13 16.50
C ASP A 165 16.66 -6.61 16.61
N ALA A 166 15.44 -6.15 16.93
CA ALA A 166 15.17 -4.72 17.11
C ALA A 166 15.95 -4.15 18.32
N PRO A 167 16.60 -2.99 18.19
CA PRO A 167 17.18 -2.30 19.33
C PRO A 167 16.10 -1.79 20.27
N GLN A 168 16.48 -1.45 21.50
CA GLN A 168 15.61 -0.68 22.36
C GLN A 168 15.48 0.75 21.82
N ILE A 169 14.24 1.18 21.57
CA ILE A 169 13.93 2.52 21.05
C ILE A 169 13.11 3.27 22.07
N GLU A 170 13.54 4.51 22.34
CA GLU A 170 12.79 5.44 23.16
C GLU A 170 11.77 6.17 22.29
N LEU A 171 10.49 6.04 22.64
CA LEU A 171 9.40 6.75 21.96
C LEU A 171 9.16 8.09 22.64
N LYS A 172 9.46 9.18 21.92
CA LYS A 172 9.40 10.55 22.44
C LYS A 172 8.00 11.01 22.82
N TYR A 173 7.01 10.56 22.06
CA TYR A 173 5.60 10.88 22.20
C TYR A 173 4.80 9.67 22.69
N PRO A 174 3.73 9.89 23.46
CA PRO A 174 2.87 8.82 23.93
C PRO A 174 2.16 8.12 22.76
N ILE A 175 1.93 6.82 22.92
CA ILE A 175 1.10 6.05 21.99
C ILE A 175 -0.37 6.36 22.33
N PRO A 176 -1.21 6.74 21.36
CA PRO A 176 -2.62 6.98 21.61
C PRO A 176 -3.29 5.73 22.18
N SER A 177 -4.11 5.91 23.20
CA SER A 177 -4.97 4.84 23.71
C SER A 177 -6.06 4.59 22.67
N ASN A 178 -6.21 3.37 22.16
CA ASN A 178 -7.37 3.05 21.33
C ASN A 178 -8.64 3.30 22.17
N ILE A 179 -9.60 4.05 21.62
CA ILE A 179 -11.01 3.94 22.02
C ILE A 179 -11.60 2.79 21.21
#